data_AF-A0A078GRN1-F1
#
_entry.id   AF-A0A078GRN1-F1
#
_cell.length_a   1.000
_cell.length_b   1.000
_cell.length_c   1.000
_cell.angle_alpha   90.00
_cell.angle_beta   90.00
_cell.angle_gamma   90.00
#
_symmetry.space_group_name_H-M   'P 1'
#
loop_
_entity.id
_entity.type
_entity.pdbx_description
1 polymer ?
#
loop_
_entity_poly.entity_id
_entity_poly.type
_entity_poly.pdbx_seq_one_letter_code
_entity_poly.pdbx_strand_id
1 'polypeptide(L)'
;MILNNKDLIKISIHVTSLDFCLLSAFAPFWVYNDMTARKWFDKGRWLLPVSVVPFLGPSLYLLLRPALSETTAPTDSSASSSDPSQ
;
A
#
# COMPACT_ATOMS: atom_id res chain seq x y z
N MET A 1 12.15 -19.25 -16.30
CA MET A 1 12.27 -18.73 -14.92
C MET A 1 11.07 -19.27 -14.14
N ILE A 2 11.29 -20.16 -13.18
CA ILE A 2 10.22 -20.72 -12.34
C ILE A 2 10.00 -19.74 -11.19
N LEU A 3 8.82 -19.14 -11.08
CA LEU A 3 8.47 -18.30 -9.94
C LEU A 3 8.22 -19.18 -8.71
N ASN A 4 8.78 -18.80 -7.56
CA ASN A 4 8.52 -19.50 -6.31
C ASN A 4 7.17 -19.08 -5.72
N ASN A 5 6.62 -19.90 -4.82
CA ASN A 5 5.36 -19.60 -4.11
C ASN A 5 5.37 -18.23 -3.40
N LYS A 6 6.55 -17.79 -2.91
CA LYS A 6 6.72 -16.47 -2.29
C LYS A 6 6.55 -15.32 -3.29
N ASP A 7 6.95 -15.51 -4.54
CA ASP A 7 6.84 -14.50 -5.60
C ASP A 7 5.39 -14.39 -6.08
N LEU A 8 4.68 -15.53 -6.17
CA LEU A 8 3.25 -15.57 -6.49
C LEU A 8 2.40 -14.80 -5.46
N ILE A 9 2.71 -14.94 -4.17
CA ILE A 9 2.03 -14.22 -3.09
C ILE A 9 2.30 -12.71 -3.19
N LYS A 10 3.55 -12.30 -3.40
CA LYS A 10 3.91 -10.88 -3.57
C LYS A 10 3.18 -10.25 -4.74
N ILE A 11 3.16 -10.92 -5.89
CA ILE A 11 2.46 -10.44 -7.10
C ILE A 11 0.95 -10.31 -6.83
N SER A 12 0.35 -11.31 -6.18
CA SER A 12 -1.09 -11.28 -5.85
C SER A 12 -1.46 -10.10 -4.96
N ILE A 13 -0.64 -9.82 -3.93
CA ILE A 13 -0.85 -8.67 -3.05
C ILE A 13 -0.74 -7.36 -3.83
N HIS A 14 0.23 -7.23 -4.75
CA HIS A 14 0.39 -6.02 -5.56
C HIS A 14 -0.77 -5.79 -6.52
N VAL A 15 -1.22 -6.82 -7.23
CA VAL A 15 -2.35 -6.71 -8.18
C VAL A 15 -3.64 -6.36 -7.44
N THR A 16 -4.00 -7.11 -6.38
CA THR A 16 -5.22 -6.83 -5.61
C THR A 16 -5.17 -5.47 -4.91
N SER A 17 -4.00 -5.03 -4.44
CA SER A 17 -3.86 -3.68 -3.86
C SER A 17 -4.01 -2.57 -4.91
N LEU A 18 -3.52 -2.80 -6.13
CA LEU A 18 -3.69 -1.86 -7.24
C LEU A 18 -5.17 -1.75 -7.63
N ASP A 19 -5.86 -2.88 -7.79
CA ASP A 19 -7.29 -2.92 -8.07
C ASP A 19 -8.09 -2.19 -7.00
N PHE A 20 -7.78 -2.44 -5.73
CA PHE A 20 -8.40 -1.76 -4.60
C PHE A 20 -8.19 -0.24 -4.65
N CYS A 21 -6.95 0.22 -4.86
CA CYS A 21 -6.64 1.65 -4.96
C CYS A 21 -7.35 2.31 -6.14
N LEU A 22 -7.37 1.65 -7.30
CA LEU A 22 -7.99 2.17 -8.51
C LEU A 22 -9.51 2.29 -8.34
N LEU A 23 -10.17 1.23 -7.87
CA LEU A 23 -11.61 1.22 -7.63
C LEU A 23 -12.01 2.22 -6.53
N SER A 24 -11.20 2.32 -5.47
CA SER A 24 -11.39 3.32 -4.42
C SER A 24 -11.24 4.75 -4.93
N ALA A 25 -10.25 5.01 -5.81
CA ALA A 25 -10.00 6.33 -6.39
C ALA A 25 -11.14 6.79 -7.30
N PHE A 26 -11.78 5.84 -7.99
CA PHE A 26 -12.93 6.12 -8.84
C PHE A 26 -14.27 6.11 -8.08
N ALA A 27 -14.33 5.66 -6.83
CA ALA A 27 -15.59 5.65 -6.07
C ALA A 27 -16.27 7.03 -5.99
N PRO A 28 -15.57 8.15 -5.71
CA PRO A 28 -16.17 9.48 -5.78
C PRO A 28 -16.71 9.86 -7.16
N PHE A 29 -16.02 9.45 -8.23
CA PHE A 29 -16.45 9.72 -9.61
C PHE A 29 -17.78 9.01 -9.92
N TRP A 30 -17.89 7.72 -9.60
CA TRP A 30 -19.11 6.94 -9.83
C TRP A 30 -20.29 7.45 -9.00
N VAL A 31 -20.06 7.75 -7.72
CA VAL A 31 -21.10 8.31 -6.83
C VAL A 31 -21.59 9.66 -7.35
N TYR A 32 -20.67 10.57 -7.75
CA TYR A 32 -21.05 11.86 -8.32
C TYR A 32 -21.88 11.73 -9.60
N ASN A 33 -21.49 10.82 -10.49
CA ASN A 33 -22.21 10.60 -11.75
C ASN A 33 -23.62 10.06 -11.52
N ASP A 34 -23.78 9.06 -10.65
CA ASP A 34 -25.11 8.53 -10.27
C ASP A 34 -25.99 9.59 -9.61
N MET A 35 -25.42 10.39 -8.69
CA MET A 35 -26.13 11.52 -8.08
C MET A 35 -26.60 12.53 -9.13
N THR A 36 -25.76 12.84 -10.12
CA THR A 36 -26.07 13.77 -11.21
C THR A 36 -27.21 13.23 -12.08
N ALA A 37 -27.13 11.97 -12.50
CA ALA A 37 -28.17 11.32 -13.29
C ALA A 37 -29.53 11.31 -12.58
N ARG A 38 -29.54 11.21 -11.25
CA ARG A 38 -30.75 11.20 -10.42
C ARG A 38 -31.17 12.58 -9.90
N LYS A 39 -30.41 13.64 -10.17
CA LYS A 39 -30.60 14.98 -9.58
C LYS A 39 -30.63 14.97 -8.04
N TRP A 40 -29.87 14.07 -7.42
CA TRP A 40 -29.95 13.80 -5.97
C TRP A 40 -28.95 14.62 -5.13
N PHE A 41 -28.91 15.94 -5.33
CA PHE A 41 -27.92 16.79 -4.66
C PHE A 41 -28.36 17.29 -3.28
N ASP A 42 -29.65 17.49 -3.04
CA ASP A 42 -30.10 18.11 -1.78
C ASP A 42 -29.84 17.23 -0.56
N LYS A 43 -30.10 15.92 -0.69
CA LYS A 43 -29.93 14.94 0.40
C LYS A 43 -28.73 14.01 0.19
N GLY A 44 -28.21 13.88 -1.03
CA GLY A 44 -27.15 12.93 -1.37
C GLY A 44 -25.72 13.45 -1.21
N ARG A 45 -25.50 14.76 -1.02
CA ARG A 45 -24.15 15.37 -0.99
C ARG A 45 -23.18 14.78 0.03
N TRP A 46 -23.68 14.24 1.15
CA TRP A 46 -22.83 13.58 2.15
C TRP A 46 -22.23 12.26 1.65
N LEU A 47 -22.76 11.66 0.58
CA LEU A 47 -22.21 10.44 -0.01
C LEU A 47 -20.86 10.68 -0.70
N LEU A 48 -20.58 11.91 -1.16
CA LEU A 48 -19.30 12.27 -1.77
C LEU A 48 -18.12 12.12 -0.80
N PRO A 49 -18.10 12.74 0.40
CA PRO A 49 -17.02 12.49 1.34
C PRO A 49 -16.98 11.04 1.84
N VAL A 50 -18.13 10.36 1.94
CA VAL A 50 -18.19 8.94 2.35
C VAL A 50 -17.60 8.01 1.29
N SER A 51 -17.65 8.37 0.01
CA SER A 51 -17.01 7.58 -1.05
C SER A 51 -15.49 7.51 -0.95
N VAL A 52 -14.85 8.35 -0.11
CA VAL A 52 -13.40 8.35 0.17
C VAL A 52 -13.04 7.37 1.31
N VAL A 53 -14.02 6.85 2.06
CA VAL A 53 -13.82 5.91 3.17
C VAL A 53 -12.92 4.70 2.83
N PRO A 54 -12.98 4.10 1.62
CA PRO A 54 -12.09 2.99 1.27
C PRO A 54 -10.59 3.30 1.45
N PHE A 55 -10.18 4.56 1.39
CA PHE A 55 -8.79 4.97 1.63
C PHE A 55 -8.43 5.08 3.12
N LEU A 56 -9.39 5.33 4.00
CA LEU A 56 -9.10 5.69 5.39
C LEU A 56 -8.37 4.57 6.15
N GLY A 57 -8.84 3.32 6.03
CA GLY A 57 -8.21 2.18 6.71
C GLY A 57 -6.74 1.98 6.28
N PRO A 58 -6.47 1.78 4.97
CA PRO A 58 -5.11 1.61 4.46
C PRO A 58 -4.19 2.81 4.72
N SER A 59 -4.68 4.05 4.53
CA SER A 59 -3.88 5.25 4.79
C SER A 59 -3.54 5.39 6.27
N LEU A 60 -4.50 5.14 7.17
CA LEU A 60 -4.25 5.18 8.61
C LEU A 60 -3.26 4.10 9.05
N TYR A 61 -3.35 2.89 8.49
CA TYR A 61 -2.37 1.84 8.73
C TYR A 61 -0.96 2.29 8.34
N LEU A 62 -0.78 2.89 7.16
CA LEU A 62 0.53 3.36 6.72
C LEU A 62 1.08 4.49 7.61
N LEU A 63 0.21 5.37 8.12
CA LEU A 63 0.60 6.46 9.03
C LEU A 63 0.99 5.98 10.43
N LEU A 64 0.29 4.96 10.95
CA LEU A 64 0.48 4.46 12.30
C LEU A 64 1.46 3.28 12.38
N ARG A 65 1.78 2.63 11.26
CA ARG A 65 2.67 1.47 11.24
C ARG A 65 4.08 1.90 11.66
N PRO A 66 4.67 1.28 12.69
CA PRO A 66 6.05 1.51 13.06
C PRO A 66 7.01 1.22 11.90
N ALA A 67 8.07 2.02 11.74
CA ALA A 67 9.15 1.73 10.81
C ALA A 67 9.81 0.38 11.17
N LEU A 68 10.22 -0.40 10.18
CA LEU A 68 11.02 -1.59 10.46
C LEU A 68 12.36 -1.12 11.05
N SER A 69 12.70 -1.63 12.24
CA SER A 69 14.07 -1.51 12.74
C SER A 69 15.00 -2.15 11.71
N GLU A 70 15.89 -1.32 11.17
CA GLU A 70 16.99 -1.79 10.34
C GLU A 70 17.87 -2.63 11.27
N THR A 71 17.70 -3.95 11.23
CA THR A 71 18.65 -4.86 11.85
C THR A 71 19.97 -4.63 11.12
N THR A 72 20.82 -3.79 11.70
CA THR A 72 22.23 -3.69 11.35
C THR A 72 22.76 -5.12 11.34
N ALA A 73 22.99 -5.66 10.15
CA ALA A 73 23.78 -6.87 10.01
C ALA A 73 25.09 -6.60 10.75
N PRO A 74 25.53 -7.48 11.67
CA PRO A 74 26.80 -7.28 12.33
C PRO A 74 27.85 -7.14 11.24
N THR A 75 28.46 -5.97 11.18
CA THR A 75 29.72 -5.77 10.48
C THR A 75 30.67 -6.78 11.09
N ASP A 76 30.98 -7.86 10.36
CA ASP A 76 32.12 -8.72 10.63
C ASP A 76 33.39 -7.88 10.39
N SER A 77 33.64 -6.93 11.30
CA SER A 77 34.94 -6.35 11.56
C SER A 77 35.73 -7.35 12.38
N SER A 78 36.11 -8.47 11.76
CA SER A 78 37.10 -9.39 12.32
C SER A 78 38.35 -9.36 11.46
N ALA A 79 39.18 -8.37 11.82
CA ALA A 79 40.63 -8.37 11.77
C ALA A 79 41.32 -8.83 10.48
N SER A 80 41.82 -7.84 9.76
CA SER A 80 43.17 -7.88 9.23
C SER A 80 44.17 -8.33 10.31
N SER A 81 44.70 -9.54 10.18
CA SER A 81 46.06 -9.83 10.61
C SER A 81 46.83 -10.32 9.39
N SER A 82 47.39 -9.35 8.68
CA SER A 82 48.56 -9.57 7.83
C SER A 82 49.64 -10.24 8.67
N ASP A 83 50.07 -11.44 8.27
CA ASP A 83 51.29 -12.05 8.77
C ASP A 83 52.35 -12.02 7.65
N PRO A 84 53.37 -11.15 7.73
CA PRO A 84 54.53 -11.20 6.86
C PRO A 84 55.67 -11.90 7.62
N SER A 85 55.95 -13.17 7.34
CA SER A 85 57.17 -13.82 7.84
C SER A 85 57.61 -15.01 6.97
N GLN A 86 58.75 -14.78 6.30
CA GLN A 86 59.81 -15.72 5.87
C GLN A 86 59.49 -16.77 4.80
#